data_AF-A0A7G8W641-F1
#
_entry.id   AF-A0A7G8W641-F1
#
_cell.length_a   1.000
_cell.length_b   1.000
_cell.length_c   1.000
_cell.angle_alpha   90.00
_cell.angle_beta   90.00
_cell.angle_gamma   90.00
#
_symmetry.space_group_name_H-M   'P 1'
#
loop_
_entity.id
_entity.type
_entity.pdbx_description
1 polymer ?
#
loop_
_entity_poly.entity_id
_entity_poly.type
_entity_poly.pdbx_seq_one_letter_code
_entity_poly.pdbx_strand_id
1 'polypeptide(L)'
;MEEPHLVLASAAGIESTSAQSTHIQAGHHIALTSGAHTSGAHTSVSAGQSFFASAKEAVRVFAYNAGMRFIAFGGDIDIKALKDSISIMAQLNLTQTADRITITARKELMLNGAGSYFKLNAGGIEGGTQGSHRVHAAVHSWVGPRNAPTVPLTGSSSLKETKVDRSFVLRSHPEDGRPIAMEPYTLYKDGAEMGKGVTDAQGRVLIANHQPGTAGYKVKLTNGNEFELPVTPRLQGIDQQLSAKGYRAAQGAAADRQKHHLQRQGGPDET
;
A
#
# COMPACT_ATOMS: atom_id res chain seq x y z
N MET A 1 23.39 16.84 -35.38
CA MET A 1 24.26 16.90 -34.20
C MET A 1 24.23 15.51 -33.58
N GLU A 2 25.39 14.92 -33.31
CA GLU A 2 25.49 13.64 -32.61
C GLU A 2 25.29 13.87 -31.11
N GLU A 3 24.46 13.05 -30.48
CA GLU A 3 24.27 13.08 -29.03
C GLU A 3 25.43 12.33 -28.35
N PRO A 4 25.90 12.78 -27.17
CA PRO A 4 26.94 12.06 -26.44
C PRO A 4 26.39 10.77 -25.83
N HIS A 5 27.00 9.63 -26.17
CA HIS A 5 26.64 8.32 -25.64
C HIS A 5 27.82 7.64 -24.94
N LEU A 6 27.54 6.83 -23.93
CA LEU A 6 28.49 5.88 -23.33
C LEU A 6 28.12 4.46 -23.75
N VAL A 7 29.09 3.72 -24.31
CA VAL A 7 28.92 2.33 -24.74
C VAL A 7 29.91 1.44 -23.98
N LEU A 8 29.40 0.35 -23.39
CA LEU A 8 30.19 -0.69 -22.75
C LEU A 8 30.02 -1.98 -23.57
N ALA A 9 31.11 -2.57 -24.06
CA ALA A 9 31.09 -3.79 -24.85
C ALA A 9 32.28 -4.70 -24.51
N SER A 10 32.05 -6.01 -24.48
CA SER A 10 33.05 -7.05 -24.25
C SER A 10 32.63 -8.34 -24.92
N ALA A 11 33.57 -9.07 -25.53
CA ALA A 11 33.29 -10.36 -26.15
C ALA A 11 33.11 -11.49 -25.10
N ALA A 12 33.71 -11.35 -23.92
CA ALA A 12 33.67 -12.36 -22.87
C ALA A 12 32.51 -12.12 -21.88
N GLY A 13 32.26 -10.85 -21.50
CA GLY A 13 31.26 -10.51 -20.49
C GLY A 13 31.43 -9.11 -19.91
N ILE A 14 30.37 -8.62 -19.24
CA ILE A 14 30.35 -7.39 -18.46
C ILE A 14 29.64 -7.70 -17.15
N GLU A 15 30.36 -7.60 -16.03
CA GLU A 15 29.81 -7.77 -14.69
C GLU A 15 29.75 -6.41 -13.95
N SER A 16 28.60 -6.10 -13.35
CA SER A 16 28.42 -4.89 -12.53
C SER A 16 27.98 -5.31 -11.13
N THR A 17 28.83 -5.05 -10.13
CA THR A 17 28.61 -5.47 -8.74
C THR A 17 28.91 -4.32 -7.77
N SER A 18 28.24 -4.32 -6.62
CA SER A 18 28.42 -3.33 -5.56
C SER A 18 28.19 -4.00 -4.20
N ALA A 19 29.01 -3.65 -3.20
CA ALA A 19 28.83 -4.15 -1.83
C ALA A 19 27.61 -3.51 -1.13
N GLN A 20 27.17 -2.34 -1.59
CA GLN A 20 26.01 -1.64 -1.05
C GLN A 20 24.85 -1.71 -2.04
N SER A 21 24.78 -0.77 -2.98
CA SER A 21 23.65 -0.62 -3.89
C SER A 21 24.09 -0.40 -5.33
N THR A 22 23.24 -0.86 -6.25
CA THR A 22 23.28 -0.51 -7.68
C THR A 22 21.95 0.15 -8.04
N HIS A 23 21.98 1.32 -8.67
CA HIS A 23 20.79 2.04 -9.12
C HIS A 23 20.90 2.30 -10.63
N ILE A 24 19.91 1.81 -11.39
CA ILE A 24 19.81 2.03 -12.84
C ILE A 24 18.52 2.79 -13.08
N GLN A 25 18.64 4.00 -13.65
CA GLN A 25 17.52 4.87 -13.94
C GLN A 25 17.72 5.52 -15.30
N ALA A 26 16.62 5.66 -16.04
CA ALA A 26 16.55 6.41 -17.28
C ALA A 26 15.33 7.33 -17.23
N GLY A 27 15.42 8.52 -17.84
CA GLY A 27 14.29 9.43 -17.97
C GLY A 27 13.20 8.96 -18.93
N HIS A 28 13.51 7.98 -19.79
CA HIS A 28 12.61 7.46 -20.81
C HIS A 28 12.38 5.95 -20.68
N HIS A 29 13.35 5.12 -21.06
CA HIS A 29 13.19 3.66 -21.06
C HIS A 29 14.46 2.94 -20.63
N ILE A 30 14.27 1.76 -20.03
CA ILE A 30 15.31 0.76 -19.77
C ILE A 30 14.88 -0.50 -20.52
N ALA A 31 15.79 -1.07 -21.33
CA ALA A 31 15.57 -2.33 -22.02
C ALA A 31 16.63 -3.34 -21.57
N LEU A 32 16.19 -4.54 -21.20
CA LEU A 32 17.05 -5.67 -20.86
C LEU A 32 16.74 -6.80 -21.82
N THR A 33 17.72 -7.21 -22.61
CA THR A 33 17.54 -8.19 -23.68
C THR A 33 18.64 -9.23 -23.60
N SER A 34 18.26 -10.51 -23.47
CA SER A 34 19.17 -11.64 -23.63
C SER A 34 19.00 -12.24 -25.03
N GLY A 35 20.10 -12.34 -25.79
CA GLY A 35 20.08 -12.91 -27.14
C GLY A 35 20.00 -14.43 -27.14
N ALA A 36 19.42 -15.03 -28.19
CA ALA A 36 19.22 -16.48 -28.32
C ALA A 36 20.46 -17.25 -28.82
N HIS A 37 21.64 -16.62 -28.88
CA HIS A 37 22.78 -17.12 -29.65
C HIS A 37 23.51 -18.33 -29.05
N THR A 38 23.20 -18.70 -27.80
CA THR A 38 23.67 -19.93 -27.19
C THR A 38 22.49 -20.65 -26.55
N SER A 39 22.43 -21.96 -26.74
CA SER A 39 21.46 -22.82 -26.05
C SER A 39 21.55 -22.57 -24.53
N GLY A 40 20.52 -21.94 -23.95
CA GLY A 40 20.45 -21.64 -22.51
C GLY A 40 20.46 -20.16 -22.11
N ALA A 41 20.52 -19.23 -23.07
CA ALA A 41 20.38 -17.81 -22.75
C ALA A 41 19.02 -17.49 -22.12
N HIS A 42 19.04 -16.71 -21.03
CA HIS A 42 17.85 -16.29 -20.28
C HIS A 42 18.10 -14.92 -19.63
N THR A 43 17.04 -14.29 -19.14
CA THR A 43 17.13 -13.14 -18.23
C THR A 43 16.69 -13.63 -16.86
N SER A 44 17.58 -13.63 -15.89
CA SER A 44 17.28 -14.00 -14.50
C SER A 44 17.31 -12.77 -13.61
N VAL A 45 16.31 -12.68 -12.73
CA VAL A 45 16.23 -11.69 -11.66
C VAL A 45 15.98 -12.45 -10.38
N SER A 46 16.84 -12.26 -9.39
CA SER A 46 16.72 -12.89 -8.08
C SER A 46 16.87 -11.85 -6.98
N ALA A 47 16.14 -12.03 -5.88
CA ALA A 47 16.19 -11.16 -4.72
C ALA A 47 16.26 -12.02 -3.45
N GLY A 48 17.16 -11.66 -2.53
CA GLY A 48 17.35 -12.43 -1.29
C GLY A 48 16.24 -12.24 -0.25
N GLN A 49 15.47 -11.14 -0.35
CA GLN A 49 14.36 -10.83 0.57
C GLN A 49 13.06 -10.63 -0.19
N SER A 50 12.96 -9.54 -0.97
CA SER A 50 11.72 -9.14 -1.61
C SER A 50 11.96 -8.65 -3.04
N PHE A 51 10.99 -8.92 -3.92
CA PHE A 51 10.91 -8.37 -5.26
C PHE A 51 9.66 -7.47 -5.36
N PHE A 52 9.85 -6.22 -5.77
CA PHE A 52 8.77 -5.26 -5.96
C PHE A 52 8.75 -4.77 -7.40
N ALA A 53 7.58 -4.83 -8.04
CA ALA A 53 7.36 -4.33 -9.39
C ALA A 53 6.11 -3.46 -9.40
N SER A 54 6.29 -2.19 -9.73
CA SER A 54 5.21 -1.20 -9.77
C SER A 54 5.26 -0.45 -11.10
N ALA A 55 4.12 -0.31 -11.76
CA ALA A 55 3.98 0.45 -12.99
C ALA A 55 2.74 1.34 -12.92
N LYS A 56 2.83 2.55 -13.48
CA LYS A 56 1.71 3.49 -13.52
C LYS A 56 0.60 3.03 -14.46
N GLU A 57 0.97 2.43 -15.59
CA GLU A 57 0.02 2.10 -16.66
C GLU A 57 -0.29 0.60 -16.72
N ALA A 58 0.73 -0.24 -16.92
CA ALA A 58 0.52 -1.67 -17.07
C ALA A 58 1.78 -2.49 -16.72
N VAL A 59 1.55 -3.72 -16.26
CA VAL A 59 2.53 -4.79 -16.21
C VAL A 59 2.06 -5.89 -17.15
N ARG A 60 2.91 -6.33 -18.08
CA ARG A 60 2.60 -7.39 -19.05
C ARG A 60 3.71 -8.42 -19.04
N VAL A 61 3.33 -9.69 -18.88
CA VAL A 61 4.24 -10.85 -18.91
C VAL A 61 3.69 -11.84 -19.91
N PHE A 62 4.56 -12.32 -20.80
CA PHE A 62 4.19 -13.22 -21.89
C PHE A 62 5.28 -14.27 -22.08
N ALA A 63 4.86 -15.52 -22.26
CA ALA A 63 5.73 -16.64 -22.59
C ALA A 63 5.18 -17.38 -23.80
N TYR A 64 6.03 -17.64 -24.79
CA TYR A 64 5.61 -18.20 -26.08
C TYR A 64 5.53 -19.74 -26.08
N ASN A 65 6.55 -20.41 -25.53
CA ASN A 65 6.68 -21.88 -25.63
C ASN A 65 6.40 -22.61 -24.31
N ALA A 66 7.16 -22.32 -23.27
CA ALA A 66 7.16 -23.10 -22.03
C ALA A 66 6.14 -22.64 -20.97
N GLY A 67 5.34 -21.62 -21.29
CA GLY A 67 4.33 -21.07 -20.39
C GLY A 67 4.91 -20.27 -19.22
N MET A 68 4.04 -20.00 -18.23
CA MET A 68 4.35 -19.22 -17.03
C MET A 68 4.07 -20.03 -15.78
N ARG A 69 4.84 -19.79 -14.71
CA ARG A 69 4.62 -20.44 -13.42
C ARG A 69 4.72 -19.41 -12.30
N PHE A 70 3.68 -19.31 -11.48
CA PHE A 70 3.62 -18.48 -10.29
C PHE A 70 3.45 -19.39 -9.07
N ILE A 71 4.42 -19.39 -8.16
CA ILE A 71 4.45 -20.29 -6.99
C ILE A 71 4.78 -19.49 -5.75
N ALA A 72 4.01 -19.68 -4.70
CA ALA A 72 4.38 -19.33 -3.34
C ALA A 72 4.58 -20.64 -2.56
N PHE A 73 5.77 -20.84 -1.97
CA PHE A 73 6.03 -22.00 -1.11
C PHE A 73 5.40 -21.81 0.28
N GLY A 74 5.54 -20.61 0.84
CA GLY A 74 4.88 -20.18 2.06
C GLY A 74 4.19 -18.83 1.84
N GLY A 75 3.08 -18.63 2.54
CA GLY A 75 2.22 -17.46 2.37
C GLY A 75 1.23 -17.60 1.20
N ASP A 76 0.41 -16.55 1.03
CA ASP A 76 -0.73 -16.55 0.11
C ASP A 76 -0.38 -15.92 -1.25
N ILE A 77 -1.13 -16.33 -2.28
CA ILE A 77 -1.17 -15.64 -3.57
C ILE A 77 -2.42 -14.76 -3.61
N ASP A 78 -2.21 -13.46 -3.59
CA ASP A 78 -3.28 -12.45 -3.65
C ASP A 78 -3.40 -11.85 -5.06
N ILE A 79 -4.54 -12.07 -5.72
CA ILE A 79 -4.86 -11.49 -7.04
C ILE A 79 -6.12 -10.62 -6.91
N LYS A 80 -5.98 -9.31 -7.13
CA LYS A 80 -7.04 -8.33 -6.89
C LYS A 80 -7.12 -7.31 -8.04
N ALA A 81 -8.33 -7.09 -8.56
CA ALA A 81 -8.67 -5.94 -9.39
C ALA A 81 -9.69 -5.09 -8.62
N LEU A 82 -9.30 -3.88 -8.21
CA LEU A 82 -10.10 -3.06 -7.29
C LEU A 82 -11.22 -2.28 -7.99
N LYS A 83 -10.97 -1.85 -9.23
CA LYS A 83 -11.90 -1.06 -10.03
C LYS A 83 -12.59 -1.89 -11.10
N ASP A 84 -11.80 -2.68 -11.81
CA ASP A 84 -12.25 -3.42 -13.00
C ASP A 84 -12.33 -4.93 -12.72
N SER A 85 -12.09 -5.76 -13.73
CA SER A 85 -12.34 -7.20 -13.68
C SER A 85 -11.06 -8.05 -13.66
N ILE A 86 -11.22 -9.31 -13.26
CA ILE A 86 -10.26 -10.39 -13.45
C ILE A 86 -10.85 -11.34 -14.50
N SER A 87 -10.08 -11.66 -15.54
CA SER A 87 -10.42 -12.67 -16.54
C SER A 87 -9.39 -13.80 -16.51
N ILE A 88 -9.87 -15.04 -16.37
CA ILE A 88 -9.04 -16.24 -16.35
C ILE A 88 -9.59 -17.18 -17.42
N MET A 89 -8.75 -17.51 -18.40
CA MET A 89 -9.12 -18.35 -19.54
C MET A 89 -8.07 -19.45 -19.73
N ALA A 90 -8.53 -20.67 -19.94
CA ALA A 90 -7.71 -21.81 -20.32
C ALA A 90 -8.43 -22.59 -21.43
N GLN A 91 -7.69 -23.01 -22.46
CA GLN A 91 -8.27 -23.73 -23.60
C GLN A 91 -8.57 -25.20 -23.28
N LEU A 92 -7.73 -25.83 -22.44
CA LEU A 92 -7.85 -27.24 -22.10
C LEU A 92 -8.59 -27.43 -20.78
N ASN A 93 -7.98 -27.06 -19.66
CA ASN A 93 -8.51 -27.32 -18.33
C ASN A 93 -8.23 -26.16 -17.37
N LEU A 94 -9.18 -25.92 -16.47
CA LEU A 94 -9.01 -25.08 -15.29
C LEU A 94 -9.27 -25.93 -14.05
N THR A 95 -8.26 -26.10 -13.20
CA THR A 95 -8.34 -26.96 -12.00
C THR A 95 -8.08 -26.14 -10.74
N GLN A 96 -8.93 -26.34 -9.73
CA GLN A 96 -8.77 -25.78 -8.40
C GLN A 96 -8.87 -26.91 -7.38
N THR A 97 -7.87 -27.02 -6.51
CA THR A 97 -7.81 -28.07 -5.48
C THR A 97 -7.44 -27.40 -4.16
N ALA A 98 -8.33 -27.51 -3.17
CA ALA A 98 -8.17 -26.94 -1.85
C ALA A 98 -9.13 -27.63 -0.87
N ASP A 99 -8.86 -27.54 0.44
CA ASP A 99 -9.79 -28.01 1.48
C ASP A 99 -11.14 -27.25 1.43
N ARG A 100 -11.12 -25.99 0.97
CA ARG A 100 -12.31 -25.16 0.76
C ARG A 100 -12.14 -24.22 -0.43
N ILE A 101 -13.15 -24.20 -1.29
CA ILE A 101 -13.29 -23.20 -2.36
C ILE A 101 -14.52 -22.34 -2.04
N THR A 102 -14.35 -21.02 -1.98
CA THR A 102 -15.44 -20.07 -1.75
C THR A 102 -15.54 -19.12 -2.94
N ILE A 103 -16.66 -19.18 -3.64
CA ILE A 103 -16.97 -18.30 -4.77
C ILE A 103 -18.16 -17.44 -4.37
N THR A 104 -17.98 -16.13 -4.32
CA THR A 104 -19.01 -15.18 -3.90
C THR A 104 -19.20 -14.12 -4.96
N ALA A 105 -20.45 -13.78 -5.26
CA ALA A 105 -20.82 -12.67 -6.12
C ALA A 105 -21.87 -11.80 -5.43
N ARG A 106 -21.79 -10.47 -5.63
CA ARG A 106 -22.77 -9.52 -5.05
C ARG A 106 -24.12 -9.51 -5.77
N LYS A 107 -24.11 -9.76 -7.08
CA LYS A 107 -25.30 -9.67 -7.95
C LYS A 107 -25.73 -11.03 -8.44
N GLU A 108 -24.82 -11.75 -9.08
CA GLU A 108 -25.11 -13.03 -9.71
C GLU A 108 -23.86 -13.91 -9.80
N LEU A 109 -24.04 -15.20 -9.54
CA LEU A 109 -23.08 -16.25 -9.87
C LEU A 109 -23.70 -17.14 -10.95
N MET A 110 -22.98 -17.30 -12.07
CA MET A 110 -23.39 -18.13 -13.21
C MET A 110 -22.32 -19.18 -13.49
N LEU A 111 -22.73 -20.44 -13.51
CA LEU A 111 -21.92 -21.58 -13.94
C LEU A 111 -22.57 -22.14 -15.20
N ASN A 112 -21.84 -22.26 -16.30
CA ASN A 112 -22.40 -22.72 -17.58
C ASN A 112 -21.48 -23.76 -18.23
N GLY A 113 -22.06 -24.78 -18.84
CA GLY A 113 -21.36 -25.75 -19.68
C GLY A 113 -22.29 -26.41 -20.69
N ALA A 114 -21.91 -26.38 -21.97
CA ALA A 114 -22.60 -27.07 -23.08
C ALA A 114 -24.13 -26.88 -23.10
N GLY A 115 -24.63 -25.68 -22.78
CA GLY A 115 -26.06 -25.36 -22.77
C GLY A 115 -26.80 -25.70 -21.47
N SER A 116 -26.11 -26.28 -20.49
CA SER A 116 -26.60 -26.41 -19.11
C SER A 116 -26.02 -25.31 -18.23
N TYR A 117 -26.75 -24.88 -17.20
CA TYR A 117 -26.28 -23.83 -16.30
C TYR A 117 -26.84 -23.93 -14.88
N PHE A 118 -26.18 -23.21 -13.98
CA PHE A 118 -26.59 -22.97 -12.61
C PHE A 118 -26.41 -21.49 -12.29
N LYS A 119 -27.49 -20.80 -11.93
CA LYS A 119 -27.56 -19.36 -11.70
C LYS A 119 -28.03 -19.09 -10.27
N LEU A 120 -27.29 -18.27 -9.53
CA LEU A 120 -27.65 -17.80 -8.19
C LEU A 120 -27.70 -16.28 -8.20
N ASN A 121 -28.85 -15.70 -7.87
CA ASN A 121 -29.02 -14.26 -7.72
C ASN A 121 -30.10 -13.93 -6.68
N ALA A 122 -30.47 -12.65 -6.55
CA ALA A 122 -31.50 -12.21 -5.60
C ALA A 122 -32.89 -12.83 -5.83
N GLY A 123 -33.18 -13.34 -7.03
CA GLY A 123 -34.43 -14.03 -7.35
C GLY A 123 -34.45 -15.50 -6.94
N GLY A 124 -33.31 -16.08 -6.56
CA GLY A 124 -33.20 -17.47 -6.11
C GLY A 124 -32.11 -18.26 -6.82
N ILE A 125 -32.26 -19.58 -6.81
CA ILE A 125 -31.36 -20.56 -7.43
C ILE A 125 -32.08 -21.20 -8.62
N GLU A 126 -31.49 -21.14 -9.81
CA GLU A 126 -32.04 -21.66 -11.05
C GLU A 126 -31.03 -22.60 -11.72
N GLY A 127 -31.41 -23.87 -11.90
CA GLY A 127 -30.66 -24.84 -12.70
C GLY A 127 -31.41 -25.17 -13.97
N GLY A 128 -30.76 -25.03 -15.13
CA GLY A 128 -31.36 -25.31 -16.43
C GLY A 128 -30.52 -26.27 -17.26
N THR A 129 -31.17 -27.18 -17.99
CA THR A 129 -30.52 -28.09 -18.94
C THR A 129 -31.51 -28.50 -20.03
N GLN A 130 -31.02 -28.78 -21.24
CA GLN A 130 -31.83 -29.35 -22.32
C GLN A 130 -31.99 -30.87 -22.19
N GLY A 131 -31.12 -31.52 -21.43
CA GLY A 131 -31.13 -32.96 -21.22
C GLY A 131 -31.85 -33.38 -19.94
N SER A 132 -31.61 -34.62 -19.51
CA SER A 132 -32.11 -35.12 -18.23
C SER A 132 -31.32 -34.54 -17.05
N HIS A 133 -32.01 -33.95 -16.06
CA HIS A 133 -31.43 -33.61 -14.76
C HIS A 133 -31.53 -34.82 -13.82
N ARG A 134 -30.40 -35.48 -13.51
CA ARG A 134 -30.35 -36.64 -12.61
C ARG A 134 -29.66 -36.24 -11.30
N VAL A 135 -30.31 -36.53 -10.17
CA VAL A 135 -29.78 -36.28 -8.83
C VAL A 135 -29.76 -37.61 -8.07
N HIS A 136 -28.57 -38.06 -7.69
CA HIS A 136 -28.39 -39.27 -6.88
C HIS A 136 -28.15 -38.87 -5.43
N ALA A 137 -29.04 -39.27 -4.53
CA ALA A 137 -28.87 -39.09 -3.10
C ALA A 137 -29.50 -40.24 -2.31
N ALA A 138 -28.96 -40.53 -1.13
CA ALA A 138 -29.59 -41.47 -0.20
C ALA A 138 -30.90 -40.89 0.39
N VAL A 139 -30.97 -39.57 0.55
CA VAL A 139 -32.14 -38.84 1.08
C VAL A 139 -32.29 -37.52 0.34
N HIS A 140 -33.54 -37.16 0.05
CA HIS A 140 -33.95 -35.86 -0.46
C HIS A 140 -34.82 -35.17 0.60
N SER A 141 -34.43 -33.99 1.10
CA SER A 141 -35.09 -33.32 2.24
C SER A 141 -35.43 -31.86 1.94
N TRP A 142 -36.68 -31.58 1.60
CA TRP A 142 -37.15 -30.24 1.21
C TRP A 142 -37.73 -29.49 2.41
N VAL A 143 -36.84 -28.84 3.16
CA VAL A 143 -37.18 -27.98 4.31
C VAL A 143 -37.33 -26.52 3.87
N GLY A 144 -37.99 -25.70 4.69
CA GLY A 144 -38.19 -24.28 4.42
C GLY A 144 -36.89 -23.49 4.20
N PRO A 145 -36.99 -22.25 3.71
CA PRO A 145 -35.82 -21.45 3.32
C PRO A 145 -34.89 -21.16 4.50
N ARG A 146 -33.57 -21.21 4.25
CA ARG A 146 -32.52 -20.80 5.19
C ARG A 146 -31.63 -19.75 4.53
N ASN A 147 -31.82 -18.49 4.91
CA ASN A 147 -31.08 -17.36 4.34
C ASN A 147 -29.68 -17.23 4.97
N ALA A 148 -28.69 -16.84 4.17
CA ALA A 148 -27.36 -16.45 4.64
C ALA A 148 -27.09 -14.99 4.22
N PRO A 149 -26.43 -14.17 5.06
CA PRO A 149 -26.06 -12.81 4.69
C PRO A 149 -25.05 -12.81 3.55
N THR A 150 -25.16 -11.84 2.64
CA THR A 150 -24.16 -11.62 1.59
C THR A 150 -22.81 -11.29 2.23
N VAL A 151 -21.77 -12.03 1.86
CA VAL A 151 -20.41 -11.71 2.32
C VAL A 151 -20.00 -10.38 1.69
N PRO A 152 -19.69 -9.33 2.47
CA PRO A 152 -19.14 -8.11 1.91
C PRO A 152 -17.78 -8.44 1.29
N LEU A 153 -17.59 -8.09 0.01
CA LEU A 153 -16.26 -8.09 -0.58
C LEU A 153 -15.45 -6.98 0.10
N THR A 154 -14.74 -7.32 1.17
CA THR A 154 -13.79 -6.42 1.85
C THR A 154 -12.63 -6.14 0.89
N GLY A 155 -12.65 -4.97 0.25
CA GLY A 155 -11.62 -4.62 -0.73
C GLY A 155 -11.69 -3.20 -1.29
N SER A 156 -12.80 -2.47 -1.11
CA SER A 156 -12.82 -1.04 -1.39
C SER A 156 -12.17 -0.25 -0.25
N SER A 157 -10.90 -0.54 0.05
CA SER A 157 -10.04 0.50 0.60
C SER A 157 -9.69 1.38 -0.59
N SER A 158 -10.53 2.38 -0.87
CA SER A 158 -9.99 3.56 -1.53
C SER A 158 -8.95 4.09 -0.54
N LEU A 159 -7.68 3.75 -0.74
CA LEU A 159 -6.60 4.55 -0.19
C LEU A 159 -6.73 5.91 -0.89
N LYS A 160 -7.63 6.75 -0.37
CA LYS A 160 -7.53 8.19 -0.63
C LYS A 160 -6.18 8.54 -0.03
N GLU A 161 -5.27 8.98 -0.90
CA GLU A 161 -4.02 9.60 -0.53
C GLU A 161 -4.30 10.54 0.63
N THR A 162 -3.85 10.16 1.83
CA THR A 162 -3.99 11.02 3.00
C THR A 162 -2.98 12.13 2.79
N LYS A 163 -3.43 13.23 2.18
CA LYS A 163 -2.69 14.50 2.19
C LYS A 163 -2.42 14.81 3.66
N VAL A 164 -1.18 14.66 4.08
CA VAL A 164 -0.80 14.89 5.47
C VAL A 164 -0.73 16.40 5.65
N ASP A 165 -1.83 16.97 6.12
CA ASP A 165 -1.84 18.38 6.52
C ASP A 165 -1.20 18.48 7.91
N ARG A 166 -0.33 19.48 8.10
CA ARG A 166 0.23 19.81 9.42
C ARG A 166 -0.36 21.11 9.92
N SER A 167 -0.51 21.24 11.23
CA SER A 167 -0.89 22.51 11.86
C SER A 167 0.08 22.88 12.97
N PHE A 168 0.33 24.18 13.09
CA PHE A 168 1.14 24.76 14.16
C PHE A 168 0.34 25.85 14.84
N VAL A 169 0.46 25.98 16.16
CA VAL A 169 -0.16 27.06 16.93
C VAL A 169 0.87 28.16 17.12
N LEU A 170 0.58 29.37 16.66
CA LEU A 170 1.39 30.56 16.92
C LEU A 170 0.98 31.19 18.24
N ARG A 171 1.96 31.40 19.12
CA ARG A 171 1.82 32.08 20.41
C ARG A 171 2.87 33.17 20.56
N SER A 172 2.54 34.20 21.33
CA SER A 172 3.48 35.29 21.65
C SER A 172 4.69 34.83 22.47
N HIS A 173 4.60 33.70 23.16
CA HIS A 173 5.65 33.10 23.97
C HIS A 173 5.48 31.56 23.99
N PRO A 174 6.58 30.76 23.98
CA PRO A 174 6.51 29.30 23.81
C PRO A 174 5.70 28.56 24.88
N GLU A 175 5.75 29.00 26.14
CA GLU A 175 5.09 28.30 27.26
C GLU A 175 3.72 28.93 27.61
N ASP A 176 3.69 30.21 28.01
CA ASP A 176 2.47 30.90 28.47
C ASP A 176 1.94 31.99 27.54
N GLY A 177 2.37 31.99 26.28
CA GLY A 177 2.00 33.03 25.33
C GLY A 177 0.53 33.02 24.94
N ARG A 178 -0.03 34.20 24.70
CA ARG A 178 -1.37 34.33 24.11
C ARG A 178 -1.34 33.83 22.66
N PRO A 179 -2.37 33.11 22.20
CA PRO A 179 -2.47 32.70 20.81
C PRO A 179 -2.58 33.92 19.91
N ILE A 180 -1.87 33.90 18.79
CA ILE A 180 -1.93 34.94 17.76
C ILE A 180 -3.11 34.62 16.85
N ALA A 181 -4.31 34.98 17.31
CA ALA A 181 -5.56 34.60 16.69
C ALA A 181 -6.02 35.58 15.60
N MET A 182 -6.62 35.06 14.53
CA MET A 182 -7.22 35.85 13.44
C MET A 182 -6.27 36.83 12.75
N GLU A 183 -4.97 36.56 12.75
CA GLU A 183 -3.96 37.40 12.11
C GLU A 183 -3.57 36.87 10.71
N PRO A 184 -3.50 37.75 9.70
CA PRO A 184 -3.04 37.38 8.38
C PRO A 184 -1.53 37.09 8.38
N TYR A 185 -1.15 36.06 7.64
CA TYR A 185 0.23 35.60 7.57
C TYR A 185 0.63 35.18 6.16
N THR A 186 1.93 35.23 5.88
CA THR A 186 2.56 34.63 4.70
C THR A 186 3.43 33.46 5.13
N LEU A 187 3.20 32.29 4.56
CA LEU A 187 3.94 31.06 4.81
C LEU A 187 5.06 30.90 3.81
N TYR A 188 6.23 30.54 4.29
CA TYR A 188 7.42 30.27 3.49
C TYR A 188 7.95 28.87 3.77
N LYS A 189 8.52 28.26 2.73
CA LYS A 189 9.32 27.03 2.79
C LYS A 189 10.63 27.30 2.07
N ASP A 190 11.76 27.07 2.74
CA ASP A 190 13.10 27.27 2.17
C ASP A 190 13.29 28.65 1.49
N GLY A 191 12.67 29.68 2.07
CA GLY A 191 12.69 31.06 1.55
C GLY A 191 11.69 31.38 0.44
N ALA A 192 11.03 30.37 -0.15
CA ALA A 192 9.99 30.56 -1.16
C ALA A 192 8.60 30.75 -0.51
N GLU A 193 7.83 31.72 -1.00
CA GLU A 193 6.45 31.93 -0.56
C GLU A 193 5.58 30.75 -0.98
N MET A 194 4.98 30.08 0.00
CA MET A 194 4.07 28.94 -0.18
C MET A 194 2.60 29.36 -0.24
N GLY A 195 2.27 30.50 0.37
CA GLY A 195 0.92 31.06 0.34
C GLY A 195 0.63 32.00 1.49
N LYS A 196 -0.58 32.56 1.48
CA LYS A 196 -1.08 33.48 2.51
C LYS A 196 -2.31 32.89 3.17
N GLY A 197 -2.50 33.19 4.44
CA GLY A 197 -3.64 32.71 5.23
C GLY A 197 -3.95 33.63 6.39
N VAL A 198 -4.91 33.22 7.22
CA VAL A 198 -5.25 33.89 8.48
C VAL A 198 -5.26 32.82 9.56
N THR A 199 -4.64 33.09 10.70
CA THR A 199 -4.67 32.15 11.83
C THR A 199 -6.08 32.02 12.40
N ASP A 200 -6.44 30.87 12.97
CA ASP A 200 -7.76 30.71 13.59
C ASP A 200 -7.87 31.34 14.99
N ALA A 201 -9.01 31.17 15.65
CA ALA A 201 -9.25 31.69 17.01
C ALA A 201 -8.25 31.16 18.07
N GLN A 202 -7.55 30.06 17.78
CA GLN A 202 -6.55 29.45 18.64
C GLN A 202 -5.12 29.76 18.17
N GLY A 203 -4.95 30.58 17.13
CA GLY A 203 -3.66 30.93 16.54
C GLY A 203 -3.09 29.85 15.63
N ARG A 204 -3.89 28.90 15.13
CA ARG A 204 -3.41 27.82 14.27
C ARG A 204 -3.16 28.29 12.85
N VAL A 205 -2.02 27.87 12.32
CA VAL A 205 -1.60 27.91 10.92
C VAL A 205 -1.77 26.52 10.34
N LEU A 206 -2.52 26.41 9.25
CA LEU A 206 -2.65 25.17 8.49
C LEU A 206 -1.64 25.15 7.34
N ILE A 207 -0.90 24.05 7.23
CA ILE A 207 0.03 23.76 6.15
C ILE A 207 -0.54 22.61 5.35
N ALA A 208 -1.26 22.96 4.29
CA ALA A 208 -1.86 21.99 3.39
C ALA A 208 -0.79 21.31 2.52
N ASN A 209 -0.93 20.01 2.30
CA ASN A 209 -0.01 19.20 1.47
C ASN A 209 1.47 19.27 1.93
N HIS A 210 1.74 19.06 3.21
CA HIS A 210 3.12 18.99 3.70
C HIS A 210 3.92 17.91 2.96
N GLN A 211 5.09 18.28 2.44
CA GLN A 211 6.00 17.36 1.76
C GLN A 211 6.96 16.72 2.78
N PRO A 212 7.03 15.37 2.86
CA PRO A 212 8.01 14.68 3.69
C PRO A 212 9.45 15.15 3.40
N GLY A 213 10.23 15.40 4.45
CA GLY A 213 11.61 15.90 4.34
C GLY A 213 11.77 17.42 4.47
N THR A 214 10.66 18.18 4.51
CA THR A 214 10.72 19.62 4.84
C THR A 214 11.14 19.80 6.30
N ALA A 215 12.29 20.43 6.56
CA ALA A 215 12.88 20.59 7.90
C ALA A 215 12.17 21.65 8.75
N GLY A 216 11.54 22.63 8.13
CA GLY A 216 10.79 23.67 8.81
C GLY A 216 10.02 24.56 7.84
N TYR A 217 9.11 25.34 8.39
CA TYR A 217 8.42 26.42 7.69
C TYR A 217 8.69 27.74 8.40
N LYS A 218 8.48 28.84 7.71
CA LYS A 218 8.56 30.17 8.31
C LYS A 218 7.25 30.90 8.07
N VAL A 219 6.70 31.48 9.13
CA VAL A 219 5.50 32.32 9.04
C VAL A 219 5.88 33.75 9.32
N LYS A 220 5.54 34.65 8.39
CA LYS A 220 5.69 36.10 8.58
C LYS A 220 4.31 36.73 8.73
N LEU A 221 4.10 37.40 9.85
CA LEU A 221 2.89 38.17 10.13
C LEU A 221 3.01 39.56 9.49
N THR A 222 1.87 40.21 9.25
CA THR A 222 1.83 41.57 8.69
C THR A 222 2.45 42.62 9.59
N ASN A 223 2.49 42.39 10.90
CA ASN A 223 3.16 43.24 11.88
C ASN A 223 4.70 43.12 11.85
N GLY A 224 5.26 42.26 11.00
CA GLY A 224 6.70 42.06 10.84
C GLY A 224 7.28 40.93 11.69
N ASN A 225 6.50 40.33 12.60
CA ASN A 225 6.96 39.20 13.40
C ASN A 225 7.14 37.94 12.54
N GLU A 226 8.21 37.21 12.80
CA GLU A 226 8.56 36.00 12.07
C GLU A 226 8.66 34.81 13.03
N PHE A 227 8.00 33.71 12.67
CA PHE A 227 7.96 32.48 13.44
C PHE A 227 8.60 31.36 12.62
N GLU A 228 9.60 30.69 13.21
CA GLU A 228 10.16 29.47 12.66
C GLU A 228 9.38 28.27 13.21
N LEU A 229 8.89 27.44 12.31
CA LEU A 229 8.09 26.26 12.59
C LEU A 229 8.92 25.02 12.25
N PRO A 230 9.77 24.55 13.18
CA PRO A 230 10.58 23.36 12.94
C PRO A 230 9.66 22.15 12.77
N VAL A 231 9.92 21.36 11.73
CA VAL A 231 9.24 20.10 11.49
C VAL A 231 10.18 19.00 11.94
N THR A 232 9.94 18.45 13.13
CA THR A 232 10.74 17.32 13.60
C THR A 232 10.30 16.05 12.85
N PRO A 233 11.20 15.38 12.09
CA PRO A 233 10.83 14.24 11.25
C PRO A 233 10.61 12.95 12.05
N ARG A 234 11.09 12.88 13.30
CA ARG A 234 10.93 11.74 14.22
C ARG A 234 10.80 12.23 15.66
N LEU A 235 10.08 11.46 16.49
CA LEU A 235 10.04 11.64 17.94
C LEU A 235 11.42 11.27 18.50
N GLN A 236 12.19 12.26 18.95
CA GLN A 236 13.60 12.06 19.33
C GLN A 236 13.78 11.62 20.78
N GLY A 237 12.84 11.96 21.67
CA GLY A 237 12.88 11.55 23.08
C GLY A 237 12.23 10.18 23.32
N ILE A 238 12.84 9.35 24.16
CA ILE A 238 12.27 8.06 24.62
C ILE A 238 10.85 8.25 25.16
N ASP A 239 10.61 9.35 25.87
CA ASP A 239 9.30 9.69 26.43
C ASP A 239 8.20 9.87 25.36
N GLN A 240 8.53 10.55 24.26
CA GLN A 240 7.63 10.75 23.13
C GLN A 240 7.35 9.43 22.39
N GLN A 241 8.37 8.58 22.24
CA GLN A 241 8.23 7.25 21.63
C GLN A 241 7.37 6.30 22.48
N LEU A 242 7.51 6.35 23.81
CA LEU A 242 6.70 5.57 24.74
C LEU A 242 5.24 6.04 24.75
N SER A 243 5.00 7.35 24.70
CA SER A 243 3.65 7.91 24.56
C SER A 243 2.95 7.47 23.26
N ALA A 244 3.67 7.49 22.14
CA ALA A 244 3.14 7.04 20.83
C ALA A 244 2.84 5.53 20.78
N LYS A 245 3.53 4.72 21.61
CA LYS A 245 3.27 3.29 21.79
C LYS A 245 2.14 3.00 22.80
N GLY A 246 1.41 4.03 23.24
CA GLY A 246 0.24 3.90 24.11
C GLY A 246 0.54 3.87 25.61
N TYR A 247 1.79 4.08 26.04
CA TYR A 247 2.12 4.17 27.46
C TYR A 247 1.69 5.54 28.01
N ARG A 248 0.75 5.54 28.97
CA ARG A 248 0.24 6.75 29.63
C ARG A 248 0.86 6.86 31.02
N ALA A 249 1.32 8.06 31.39
CA ALA A 249 1.74 8.34 32.76
C ALA A 249 0.49 8.64 33.60
N ALA A 250 0.32 7.97 34.73
CA ALA A 250 -0.80 8.26 35.64
C ALA A 250 -0.67 9.64 36.32
N GLN A 251 0.56 10.16 36.46
CA GLN A 251 0.86 11.43 37.15
C GLN A 251 1.74 12.39 36.34
N GLY A 252 1.86 12.18 35.02
CA GLY A 252 2.48 13.15 34.09
C GLY A 252 4.01 13.18 34.02
N ALA A 253 4.75 12.40 34.82
CA ALA A 253 6.22 12.37 34.76
C ALA A 253 6.76 11.34 33.74
N ALA A 254 7.74 11.75 32.93
CA ALA A 254 8.35 10.93 31.88
C ALA A 254 9.01 9.63 32.40
N ALA A 255 9.55 9.66 33.62
CA ALA A 255 10.23 8.52 34.24
C ALA A 255 9.31 7.32 34.52
N ASP A 256 8.01 7.56 34.76
CA ASP A 256 7.05 6.50 35.06
C ASP A 256 6.74 5.64 33.84
N ARG A 257 6.73 6.24 32.64
CA ARG A 257 6.50 5.52 31.38
C ARG A 257 7.62 4.55 31.08
N GLN A 258 8.85 4.91 31.43
CA GLN A 258 10.04 4.10 31.17
C GLN A 258 10.12 2.90 32.14
N LYS A 259 9.73 3.08 33.41
CA LYS A 259 9.61 1.98 34.39
C LYS A 259 8.54 0.96 33.98
N HIS A 260 7.37 1.42 33.54
CA HIS A 260 6.29 0.53 33.12
C HIS A 260 6.62 -0.26 31.84
N HIS A 261 7.47 0.29 30.97
CA HIS A 261 8.00 -0.44 29.81
C HIS A 261 8.96 -1.56 30.21
N LEU A 262 9.89 -1.26 31.14
CA LEU A 262 10.91 -2.22 31.61
C LEU A 262 10.29 -3.40 32.37
N GLN A 263 9.29 -3.18 33.22
CA GLN A 263 8.58 -4.26 33.93
C GLN A 263 7.87 -5.25 33.00
N ARG A 264 7.47 -4.82 31.79
CA ARG A 264 6.75 -5.67 30.83
C ARG A 264 7.68 -6.49 29.93
N GLN A 265 8.97 -6.14 29.85
CA GLN A 265 9.95 -6.84 29.01
C GLN A 265 10.78 -7.90 29.76
N GLY A 266 10.48 -8.15 31.04
CA GLY A 266 11.14 -9.18 31.84
C GLY A 266 12.34 -8.61 32.60
N GLY A 267 12.16 -8.39 33.90
CA GLY A 267 13.26 -8.22 34.85
C GLY A 267 13.80 -9.59 35.28
N PRO A 268 15.07 -9.67 35.72
CA PRO A 268 15.83 -10.91 35.87
C PRO A 268 15.36 -11.76 37.05
N ASP A 269 15.53 -13.09 36.92
CA ASP A 269 15.44 -14.05 38.02
C ASP A 269 16.38 -13.63 39.15
N GLU A 270 15.82 -13.31 40.32
CA GLU A 270 16.55 -13.30 41.58
C GLU A 270 16.40 -14.67 42.24
N THR A 271 17.53 -15.34 42.46
CA THR A 271 17.71 -16.49 43.35
C THR A 271 17.42 -16.15 44.80
#